data_AF-Q9GV29-F1
#
_entry.id   AF-Q9GV29-F1
#
_cell.length_a   1.000
_cell.length_b   1.000
_cell.length_c   1.000
_cell.angle_alpha   90.00
_cell.angle_beta   90.00
_cell.angle_gamma   90.00
#
_symmetry.space_group_name_H-M   'P 1'
#
loop_
_entity.id
_entity.type
_entity.pdbx_description
1 polymer ?
#
loop_
_entity_poly.entity_id
_entity_poly.type
_entity_poly.pdbx_seq_one_letter_code
_entity_poly.pdbx_strand_id
1 'polypeptide(L)'
;MTNTDLKALELLFQRPLEPAFTTRDSGKTVLELPDSFYTDRYRNDTEEVGNRFSKDVDLKIPIQELSNVPSLEFTKKIGLKNQFSLFNNRHREIASELITLFMSAPNLRQFVSLSVYTKDRVNPVLFQYAYAVAVAHRPDTREVPITNISQIFPSNFVEPSAFRDARQEASVIGESGARVHVDIPQNYTASDREDEQRLAYFREDIGVNSHHWHWHLVYPTTGPTEVVNKDRRGELFYYMHHQILARYNVERFCNNLKKVQPLNNLRVEVPEGYFPKILSSTNNRTYPARETNQKLRDVDRHDGRVEISDVERWRDRVLAAIDQGYVEDVSWARLES
;
A
#
# COMPACT_ATOMS: atom_id res chain seq x y z
N MET A 1 -4.13 21.49 24.18
CA MET A 1 -4.07 22.10 22.83
C MET A 1 -3.75 20.98 21.86
N THR A 2 -4.62 20.72 20.91
CA THR A 2 -4.38 19.75 19.83
C THR A 2 -3.20 20.24 19.01
N ASN A 3 -2.16 19.40 18.87
CA ASN A 3 -1.05 19.71 17.99
C ASN A 3 -1.56 19.64 16.55
N THR A 4 -1.78 20.80 15.92
CA THR A 4 -2.35 20.91 14.57
C THR A 4 -1.47 20.23 13.51
N ASP A 5 -0.16 20.12 13.75
CA ASP A 5 0.75 19.41 12.85
C ASP A 5 0.48 17.91 12.87
N LEU A 6 0.30 17.31 14.06
CA LEU A 6 -0.07 15.89 14.18
C LEU A 6 -1.46 15.61 13.59
N LYS A 7 -2.42 16.54 13.78
CA LYS A 7 -3.74 16.44 13.14
C LYS A 7 -3.63 16.53 11.62
N ALA A 8 -2.81 17.42 11.08
CA ALA A 8 -2.60 17.51 9.63
C ALA A 8 -2.07 16.18 9.06
N LEU A 9 -1.12 15.54 9.76
CA LEU A 9 -0.60 14.23 9.39
C LEU A 9 -1.72 13.16 9.39
N GLU A 10 -2.50 13.05 10.46
CA GLU A 10 -3.65 12.14 10.52
C GLU A 10 -4.61 12.34 9.33
N LEU A 11 -4.91 13.60 9.00
CA LEU A 11 -5.84 13.92 7.92
C LEU A 11 -5.30 13.55 6.54
N LEU A 12 -3.99 13.49 6.32
CA LEU A 12 -3.38 13.14 5.03
C LEU A 12 -3.63 11.68 4.60
N PHE A 13 -3.99 10.80 5.52
CA PHE A 13 -4.42 9.43 5.19
C PHE A 13 -5.81 9.37 4.55
N GLN A 14 -6.67 10.35 4.80
CA GLN A 14 -8.02 10.38 4.24
C GLN A 14 -7.98 10.82 2.77
N ARG A 15 -8.97 10.39 1.98
CA ARG A 15 -9.21 10.85 0.60
C ARG A 15 -7.91 10.95 -0.23
N PRO A 16 -7.16 9.84 -0.42
CA PRO A 16 -5.82 9.88 -1.01
C PRO A 16 -5.81 10.45 -2.44
N LEU A 17 -6.91 10.33 -3.17
CA LEU A 17 -7.07 10.77 -4.56
C LEU A 17 -7.60 12.21 -4.70
N GLU A 18 -8.09 12.82 -3.63
CA GLU A 18 -8.59 14.21 -3.64
C GLU A 18 -7.45 15.14 -3.22
N PRO A 19 -7.27 16.32 -3.85
CA PRO A 19 -6.20 17.25 -3.52
C PRO A 19 -6.14 17.64 -2.03
N ALA A 20 -4.96 17.99 -1.53
CA ALA A 20 -4.74 18.30 -0.12
C ALA A 20 -5.55 19.51 0.39
N PHE A 21 -5.90 20.45 -0.51
CA PHE A 21 -6.71 21.64 -0.21
C PHE A 21 -8.22 21.34 -0.06
N THR A 22 -8.67 20.11 -0.32
CA THR A 22 -10.07 19.73 -0.15
C THR A 22 -10.39 19.45 1.32
N THR A 23 -11.67 19.51 1.69
CA THR A 23 -12.11 19.25 3.06
C THR A 23 -11.86 17.81 3.51
N ARG A 24 -11.49 17.66 4.77
CA ARG A 24 -11.25 16.40 5.49
C ARG A 24 -12.10 16.37 6.75
N ASP A 25 -12.02 15.28 7.50
CA ASP A 25 -12.75 15.13 8.77
C ASP A 25 -14.26 15.32 8.59
N SER A 26 -14.83 14.59 7.64
CA SER A 26 -16.25 14.70 7.27
C SER A 26 -16.70 16.11 6.86
N GLY A 27 -15.81 16.89 6.24
CA GLY A 27 -16.11 18.24 5.78
C GLY A 27 -15.73 19.35 6.76
N LYS A 28 -15.21 19.01 7.94
CA LYS A 28 -15.02 19.96 9.05
C LYS A 28 -13.64 20.61 9.11
N THR A 29 -12.64 20.05 8.42
CA THR A 29 -11.26 20.56 8.48
C THR A 29 -10.69 20.77 7.09
N VAL A 30 -9.89 21.82 6.91
CA VAL A 30 -9.11 22.07 5.68
C VAL A 30 -7.64 22.36 6.01
N LEU A 31 -6.74 22.00 5.10
CA LEU A 31 -5.35 22.42 5.11
C LEU A 31 -5.21 23.68 4.25
N GLU A 32 -4.86 24.82 4.85
CA GLU A 32 -4.64 26.06 4.11
C GLU A 32 -3.24 26.03 3.48
N LEU A 33 -3.21 25.91 2.16
CA LEU A 33 -1.98 25.74 1.40
C LEU A 33 -1.41 27.09 0.94
N PRO A 34 -0.08 27.27 0.96
CA PRO A 34 0.57 28.33 0.19
C PRO A 34 0.32 28.16 -1.32
N ASP A 35 0.35 29.26 -2.08
CA ASP A 35 0.14 29.23 -3.53
C ASP A 35 1.11 28.28 -4.25
N SER A 36 2.35 28.18 -3.77
CA SER A 36 3.39 27.30 -4.35
C SER A 36 3.06 25.79 -4.24
N PHE A 37 2.11 25.42 -3.38
CA PHE A 37 1.73 24.03 -3.14
C PHE A 37 0.64 23.56 -4.11
N TYR A 38 -0.05 24.46 -4.79
CA TYR A 38 -0.99 24.08 -5.84
C TYR A 38 -0.25 23.50 -7.05
N THR A 39 -0.80 22.44 -7.62
CA THR A 39 -0.24 21.86 -8.85
C THR A 39 -0.54 22.77 -10.05
N ASP A 40 0.13 22.55 -11.18
CA ASP A 40 -0.09 23.33 -12.40
C ASP A 40 -1.54 23.36 -12.87
N ARG A 41 -2.36 22.38 -12.45
CA ARG A 41 -3.80 22.38 -12.75
C ARG A 41 -4.54 23.51 -12.05
N TYR A 42 -4.17 23.86 -10.83
CA TYR A 42 -4.94 24.78 -9.96
C TYR A 42 -4.19 26.07 -9.63
N ARG A 43 -2.93 26.23 -10.09
CA ARG A 43 -2.07 27.39 -9.82
C ARG A 43 -2.67 28.77 -10.18
N ASN A 44 -3.63 28.82 -11.10
CA ASN A 44 -4.27 30.07 -11.52
C ASN A 44 -5.64 30.30 -10.86
N ASP A 45 -6.13 29.31 -10.11
CA ASP A 45 -7.47 29.30 -9.50
C ASP A 45 -7.38 29.18 -7.97
N THR A 46 -6.22 29.50 -7.35
CA THR A 46 -5.93 29.21 -5.94
C THR A 46 -6.92 29.87 -4.98
N GLU A 47 -7.30 31.13 -5.25
CA GLU A 47 -8.29 31.87 -4.48
C GLU A 47 -9.69 31.22 -4.57
N GLU A 48 -10.11 30.84 -5.77
CA GLU A 48 -11.44 30.22 -5.98
C GLU A 48 -11.53 28.86 -5.25
N VAL A 49 -10.56 27.98 -5.48
CA VAL A 49 -10.59 26.63 -4.88
C VAL A 49 -10.35 26.69 -3.37
N GLY A 50 -9.45 27.55 -2.90
CA GLY A 50 -9.17 27.76 -1.49
C GLY A 50 -10.40 28.24 -0.74
N ASN A 51 -11.09 29.26 -1.25
CA ASN A 51 -12.31 29.80 -0.65
C ASN A 51 -13.46 28.79 -0.67
N ARG A 52 -13.61 28.03 -1.75
CA ARG A 52 -14.68 27.02 -1.88
C ARG A 52 -14.61 25.95 -0.78
N PHE A 53 -13.41 25.42 -0.50
CA PHE A 53 -13.24 24.33 0.48
C PHE A 53 -13.00 24.83 1.91
N SER A 54 -12.70 26.11 2.10
CA SER A 54 -12.50 26.71 3.42
C SER A 54 -13.76 27.37 4.00
N LYS A 55 -14.89 27.27 3.31
CA LYS A 55 -16.17 27.81 3.75
C LYS A 55 -16.86 26.84 4.71
N ASP A 56 -17.40 27.35 5.80
CA ASP A 56 -18.20 26.59 6.79
C ASP A 56 -17.46 25.39 7.41
N VAL A 57 -16.14 25.47 7.53
CA VAL A 57 -15.30 24.48 8.22
C VAL A 57 -15.04 24.87 9.67
N ASP A 58 -14.96 23.89 10.56
CA ASP A 58 -14.72 24.08 12.00
C ASP A 58 -13.23 24.43 12.27
N LEU A 59 -12.32 23.87 11.49
CA LEU A 59 -10.87 24.02 11.68
C LEU A 59 -10.14 24.29 10.36
N LYS A 60 -9.24 25.27 10.41
CA LYS A 60 -8.30 25.57 9.32
C LYS A 60 -6.89 25.38 9.84
N ILE A 61 -6.10 24.54 9.17
CA ILE A 61 -4.73 24.25 9.57
C ILE A 61 -3.78 24.90 8.55
N PRO A 62 -3.08 26.00 8.92
CA PRO A 62 -2.16 26.66 8.01
C PRO A 62 -0.91 25.81 7.78
N ILE A 63 -0.62 25.54 6.51
CA ILE A 63 0.60 24.84 6.09
C ILE A 63 1.67 25.86 5.75
N GLN A 64 2.87 25.66 6.31
CA GLN A 64 3.98 26.58 6.05
C GLN A 64 4.67 26.27 4.74
N GLU A 65 5.27 27.30 4.16
CA GLU A 65 6.17 27.15 3.03
C GLU A 65 7.35 26.21 3.35
N LEU A 66 7.78 25.47 2.34
CA LEU A 66 8.96 24.63 2.45
C LEU A 66 10.21 25.51 2.48
N SER A 67 11.11 25.25 3.43
CA SER A 67 12.41 25.94 3.46
C SER A 67 13.28 25.60 2.25
N ASN A 68 13.09 24.40 1.69
CA ASN A 68 13.72 23.95 0.47
C ASN A 68 12.74 23.05 -0.29
N VAL A 69 12.46 23.39 -1.55
CA VAL A 69 11.55 22.61 -2.40
C VAL A 69 12.31 21.45 -3.03
N PRO A 70 12.01 20.18 -2.68
CA PRO A 70 12.72 19.05 -3.25
C PRO A 70 12.28 18.78 -4.69
N SER A 71 13.20 18.26 -5.49
CA SER A 71 12.85 17.66 -6.78
C SER A 71 12.11 16.34 -6.56
N LEU A 72 10.98 16.15 -7.25
CA LEU A 72 10.20 14.92 -7.25
C LEU A 72 10.28 14.18 -8.60
N GLU A 73 11.19 14.57 -9.49
CA GLU A 73 11.32 14.01 -10.85
C GLU A 73 11.51 12.49 -10.87
N PHE A 74 12.22 11.94 -9.88
CA PHE A 74 12.46 10.50 -9.75
C PHE A 74 11.15 9.69 -9.67
N THR A 75 10.08 10.28 -9.14
CA THR A 75 8.77 9.64 -9.00
C THR A 75 7.97 9.57 -10.31
N LYS A 76 8.24 10.46 -11.28
CA LYS A 76 7.51 10.53 -12.56
C LYS A 76 7.60 9.23 -13.36
N LYS A 77 8.66 8.47 -13.12
CA LYS A 77 8.90 7.13 -13.67
C LYS A 77 7.75 6.14 -13.41
N ILE A 78 6.98 6.32 -12.34
CA ILE A 78 5.79 5.49 -12.05
C ILE A 78 4.57 6.08 -12.74
N GLY A 79 4.39 7.40 -12.68
CA GLY A 79 3.21 8.10 -13.19
C GLY A 79 2.05 8.11 -12.18
N LEU A 80 1.31 9.23 -12.15
CA LEU A 80 0.28 9.52 -11.15
C LEU A 80 -0.85 8.49 -11.08
N LYS A 81 -1.24 7.91 -12.23
CA LYS A 81 -2.41 7.01 -12.35
C LYS A 81 -2.05 5.55 -12.56
N ASN A 82 -0.76 5.19 -12.53
CA ASN A 82 -0.32 3.82 -12.78
C ASN A 82 -0.39 2.97 -11.50
N GLN A 83 -0.31 1.65 -11.67
CA GLN A 83 -0.19 0.74 -10.52
C GLN A 83 1.17 0.91 -9.84
N PHE A 84 1.17 0.91 -8.53
CA PHE A 84 2.36 0.79 -7.71
C PHE A 84 2.45 -0.62 -7.13
N SER A 85 3.67 -1.16 -7.03
CA SER A 85 3.91 -2.49 -6.47
C SER A 85 5.33 -2.58 -5.95
N LEU A 86 5.48 -2.96 -4.67
CA LEU A 86 6.79 -3.16 -4.05
C LEU A 86 7.55 -4.38 -4.60
N PHE A 87 6.85 -5.27 -5.33
CA PHE A 87 7.49 -6.40 -6.01
C PHE A 87 8.22 -5.97 -7.29
N ASN A 88 7.96 -4.77 -7.81
CA ASN A 88 8.74 -4.18 -8.88
C ASN A 88 9.97 -3.45 -8.29
N ASN A 89 11.17 -3.81 -8.73
CA ASN A 89 12.43 -3.25 -8.20
C ASN A 89 12.52 -1.72 -8.37
N ARG A 90 12.17 -1.20 -9.55
CA ARG A 90 12.18 0.25 -9.84
C ARG A 90 11.18 1.00 -8.95
N HIS A 91 10.01 0.44 -8.72
CA HIS A 91 9.02 1.04 -7.81
C HIS A 91 9.54 1.05 -6.36
N ARG A 92 10.19 -0.03 -5.96
CA ARG A 92 10.78 -0.17 -4.62
C ARG A 92 11.92 0.83 -4.39
N GLU A 93 12.78 1.04 -5.37
CA GLU A 93 13.85 2.06 -5.33
C GLU A 93 13.26 3.47 -5.18
N ILE A 94 12.26 3.81 -6.00
CA ILE A 94 11.57 5.12 -5.91
C ILE A 94 10.88 5.31 -4.56
N ALA A 95 10.27 4.25 -4.00
CA ALA A 95 9.69 4.30 -2.66
C ALA A 95 10.77 4.51 -1.59
N SER A 96 11.91 3.84 -1.70
CA SER A 96 13.05 4.04 -0.80
C SER A 96 13.54 5.49 -0.82
N GLU A 97 13.71 6.08 -2.00
CA GLU A 97 14.13 7.48 -2.15
C GLU A 97 13.12 8.45 -1.55
N LEU A 98 11.82 8.21 -1.75
CA LEU A 98 10.77 9.03 -1.16
C LEU A 98 10.69 8.90 0.38
N ILE A 99 10.88 7.69 0.91
CA ILE A 99 10.98 7.46 2.36
C ILE A 99 12.19 8.23 2.93
N THR A 100 13.37 8.14 2.28
CA THR A 100 14.55 8.89 2.70
C THR A 100 14.29 10.39 2.74
N LEU A 101 13.60 10.94 1.72
CA LEU A 101 13.23 12.35 1.68
C LEU A 101 12.34 12.75 2.87
N PHE A 102 11.34 11.95 3.22
CA PHE A 102 10.48 12.19 4.38
C PHE A 102 11.19 12.03 5.73
N MET A 103 12.05 11.01 5.87
CA MET A 103 12.84 10.80 7.08
C MET A 103 13.87 11.92 7.31
N SER A 104 14.37 12.53 6.23
CA SER A 104 15.35 13.62 6.27
C SER A 104 14.76 14.99 6.64
N ALA A 105 13.43 15.13 6.75
CA ALA A 105 12.82 16.39 7.16
C ALA A 105 13.27 16.78 8.59
N PRO A 106 13.77 18.01 8.81
CA PRO A 106 14.52 18.36 10.01
C PRO A 106 13.67 18.40 11.30
N ASN A 107 12.36 18.60 11.16
CA ASN A 107 11.41 18.64 12.26
C ASN A 107 9.99 18.33 11.77
N LEU A 108 9.08 18.08 12.72
CA LEU A 108 7.68 17.77 12.49
C LEU A 108 7.01 18.73 11.50
N ARG A 109 7.22 20.04 11.67
CA ARG A 109 6.59 21.06 10.84
C ARG A 109 7.04 20.98 9.39
N GLN A 110 8.34 20.86 9.14
CA GLN A 110 8.86 20.67 7.78
C GLN A 110 8.41 19.33 7.19
N PHE A 111 8.27 18.28 8.00
CA PHE A 111 7.71 17.00 7.56
C PHE A 111 6.24 17.12 7.13
N VAL A 112 5.42 17.89 7.87
CA VAL A 112 4.03 18.19 7.50
C VAL A 112 3.98 18.91 6.16
N SER A 113 4.68 20.04 6.03
CA SER A 113 4.74 20.81 4.77
C SER A 113 5.21 19.94 3.59
N LEU A 114 6.24 19.11 3.79
CA LEU A 114 6.76 18.21 2.76
C LEU A 114 5.75 17.14 2.35
N SER A 115 5.03 16.56 3.32
CA SER A 115 3.99 15.56 3.06
C SER A 115 2.84 16.16 2.26
N VAL A 116 2.37 17.35 2.65
CA VAL A 116 1.29 18.07 1.94
C VAL A 116 1.72 18.44 0.51
N TYR A 117 2.93 18.99 0.33
CA TYR A 117 3.47 19.34 -0.98
C TYR A 117 3.57 18.13 -1.91
N THR A 118 4.01 17.00 -1.38
CA THR A 118 4.27 15.78 -2.16
C THR A 118 2.98 15.06 -2.57
N LYS A 119 1.97 15.05 -1.69
CA LYS A 119 0.75 14.25 -1.84
C LYS A 119 0.11 14.34 -3.22
N ASP A 120 -0.02 15.56 -3.76
CA ASP A 120 -0.75 15.80 -5.02
C ASP A 120 0.16 15.72 -6.26
N ARG A 121 1.46 15.47 -6.08
CA ARG A 121 2.48 15.47 -7.14
C ARG A 121 2.99 14.08 -7.50
N VAL A 122 2.77 13.09 -6.65
CA VAL A 122 3.28 11.73 -6.83
C VAL A 122 2.14 10.71 -6.87
N ASN A 123 2.45 9.49 -7.30
CA ASN A 123 1.46 8.40 -7.32
C ASN A 123 0.84 8.23 -5.92
N PRO A 124 -0.49 8.15 -5.78
CA PRO A 124 -1.15 8.21 -4.46
C PRO A 124 -0.85 6.97 -3.60
N VAL A 125 -0.66 5.79 -4.20
CA VAL A 125 -0.32 4.58 -3.45
C VAL A 125 1.14 4.62 -3.01
N LEU A 126 2.05 5.10 -3.88
CA LEU A 126 3.44 5.38 -3.51
C LEU A 126 3.51 6.38 -2.36
N PHE A 127 2.78 7.49 -2.45
CA PHE A 127 2.72 8.52 -1.41
C PHE A 127 2.29 7.88 -0.10
N GLN A 128 1.11 7.25 -0.06
CA GLN A 128 0.55 6.68 1.17
C GLN A 128 1.47 5.63 1.78
N TYR A 129 2.12 4.79 0.97
CA TYR A 129 3.11 3.84 1.49
C TYR A 129 4.32 4.54 2.11
N ALA A 130 5.01 5.40 1.36
CA ALA A 130 6.22 6.07 1.86
C ALA A 130 5.93 6.99 3.05
N TYR A 131 4.79 7.68 3.01
CA TYR A 131 4.28 8.52 4.06
C TYR A 131 3.99 7.73 5.33
N ALA A 132 3.25 6.62 5.23
CA ALA A 132 2.93 5.78 6.38
C ALA A 132 4.18 5.15 7.00
N VAL A 133 5.16 4.75 6.20
CA VAL A 133 6.47 4.31 6.69
C VAL A 133 7.15 5.44 7.46
N ALA A 134 7.22 6.65 6.92
CA ALA A 134 7.84 7.77 7.63
C ALA A 134 7.13 8.08 8.96
N VAL A 135 5.80 8.15 8.96
CA VAL A 135 4.99 8.36 10.17
C VAL A 135 5.23 7.26 11.22
N ALA A 136 5.39 6.00 10.82
CA ALA A 136 5.66 4.90 11.74
C ALA A 136 7.06 4.96 12.39
N HIS A 137 8.02 5.62 11.74
CA HIS A 137 9.44 5.54 12.11
C HIS A 137 10.01 6.84 12.68
N ARG A 138 9.43 7.99 12.36
CA ARG A 138 9.89 9.26 12.92
C ARG A 138 9.56 9.36 14.41
N PRO A 139 10.51 9.83 15.25
CA PRO A 139 10.28 9.92 16.70
C PRO A 139 9.24 10.98 17.07
N ASP A 140 9.04 12.00 16.24
CA ASP A 140 8.13 13.12 16.45
C ASP A 140 6.69 12.86 15.95
N THR A 141 6.38 11.65 15.46
CA THR A 141 5.05 11.27 14.92
C THR A 141 4.43 10.05 15.59
N ARG A 142 4.98 9.58 16.72
CA ARG A 142 4.54 8.35 17.41
C ARG A 142 3.06 8.32 17.81
N GLU A 143 2.44 9.49 17.97
CA GLU A 143 1.03 9.63 18.34
C GLU A 143 0.09 9.71 17.15
N VAL A 144 0.61 9.78 15.92
CA VAL A 144 -0.23 9.85 14.71
C VAL A 144 -0.77 8.45 14.41
N PRO A 145 -2.10 8.23 14.44
CA PRO A 145 -2.66 6.95 14.10
C PRO A 145 -2.53 6.70 12.59
N ILE A 146 -1.94 5.58 12.22
CA ILE A 146 -1.89 5.13 10.82
C ILE A 146 -3.24 4.51 10.49
N THR A 147 -3.95 5.13 9.56
CA THR A 147 -5.25 4.63 9.10
C THR A 147 -5.07 3.30 8.39
N ASN A 148 -5.96 2.35 8.65
CA ASN A 148 -5.90 1.05 8.00
C ASN A 148 -6.03 1.20 6.47
N ILE A 149 -5.18 0.50 5.73
CA ILE A 149 -5.13 0.56 4.27
C ILE A 149 -6.48 0.27 3.57
N SER A 150 -7.34 -0.55 4.18
CA SER A 150 -8.69 -0.83 3.65
C SER A 150 -9.62 0.38 3.71
N GLN A 151 -9.38 1.34 4.61
CA GLN A 151 -10.11 2.61 4.67
C GLN A 151 -9.53 3.66 3.71
N ILE A 152 -8.24 3.55 3.39
CA ILE A 152 -7.54 4.47 2.47
C ILE A 152 -7.84 4.09 1.01
N PHE A 153 -7.71 2.81 0.65
CA PHE A 153 -7.90 2.28 -0.70
C PHE A 153 -8.89 1.10 -0.71
N PRO A 154 -10.18 1.36 -0.40
CA PRO A 154 -11.16 0.31 -0.17
C PRO A 154 -11.46 -0.54 -1.41
N SER A 155 -11.32 -0.01 -2.63
CA SER A 155 -11.58 -0.76 -3.87
C SER A 155 -10.61 -1.94 -4.07
N ASN A 156 -9.48 -1.94 -3.36
CA ASN A 156 -8.54 -3.06 -3.38
C ASN A 156 -8.95 -4.22 -2.46
N PHE A 157 -10.01 -4.06 -1.65
CA PHE A 157 -10.46 -5.03 -0.65
C PHE A 157 -11.90 -5.49 -0.87
N VAL A 158 -12.73 -4.64 -1.46
CA VAL A 158 -14.17 -4.88 -1.59
C VAL A 158 -14.55 -4.95 -3.07
N GLU A 159 -15.52 -5.80 -3.39
CA GLU A 159 -16.03 -5.93 -4.74
C GLU A 159 -16.72 -4.63 -5.23
N PRO A 160 -16.61 -4.26 -6.52
CA PRO A 160 -16.99 -2.94 -7.03
C PRO A 160 -18.46 -2.54 -6.88
N SER A 161 -19.38 -3.51 -6.84
CA SER A 161 -20.82 -3.28 -6.80
C SER A 161 -21.26 -2.69 -5.45
N ALA A 162 -20.63 -3.08 -4.34
CA ALA A 162 -20.83 -2.46 -3.03
C ALA A 162 -20.55 -0.94 -3.05
N PHE A 163 -19.56 -0.46 -3.83
CA PHE A 163 -19.30 0.98 -3.95
C PHE A 163 -20.33 1.72 -4.78
N ARG A 164 -21.03 1.05 -5.71
CA ARG A 164 -22.15 1.65 -6.43
C ARG A 164 -23.29 1.92 -5.44
N ASP A 165 -23.60 0.93 -4.62
CA ASP A 165 -24.71 0.99 -3.67
C ASP A 165 -24.40 2.00 -2.54
N ALA A 166 -23.15 2.02 -2.04
CA ALA A 166 -22.70 3.03 -1.07
C ALA A 166 -22.77 4.47 -1.60
N ARG A 167 -22.46 4.68 -2.89
CA ARG A 167 -22.57 6.01 -3.53
C ARG A 167 -24.02 6.43 -3.69
N GLN A 168 -24.89 5.51 -4.09
CA GLN A 168 -26.32 5.76 -4.18
C GLN A 168 -26.87 6.17 -2.81
N GLU A 169 -26.59 5.39 -1.76
CA GLU A 169 -27.02 5.69 -0.39
C GLU A 169 -26.51 7.06 0.09
N ALA A 170 -25.22 7.35 -0.13
CA ALA A 170 -24.65 8.64 0.25
C ALA A 170 -25.23 9.85 -0.51
N SER A 171 -25.72 9.64 -1.73
CA SER A 171 -26.36 10.68 -2.54
C SER A 171 -27.80 10.98 -2.15
N VAL A 172 -28.50 10.00 -1.57
CA VAL A 172 -29.92 10.11 -1.20
C VAL A 172 -30.07 10.49 0.28
N ILE A 173 -29.26 9.89 1.17
CA ILE A 173 -29.35 10.09 2.62
C ILE A 173 -28.22 11.01 3.09
N GLY A 174 -28.58 12.25 3.41
CA GLY A 174 -27.64 13.30 3.83
C GLY A 174 -27.06 13.09 5.23
N GLU A 175 -27.86 12.59 6.17
CA GLU A 175 -27.42 12.30 7.53
C GLU A 175 -26.66 10.97 7.57
N SER A 176 -25.36 11.01 7.81
CA SER A 176 -24.52 9.80 7.77
C SER A 176 -24.93 8.74 8.80
N GLY A 177 -25.54 9.13 9.92
CA GLY A 177 -26.01 8.21 10.95
C GLY A 177 -27.31 7.48 10.60
N ALA A 178 -28.04 7.96 9.58
CA ALA A 178 -29.28 7.35 9.10
C ALA A 178 -29.06 6.39 7.92
N ARG A 179 -27.82 6.28 7.42
CA ARG A 179 -27.47 5.42 6.29
C ARG A 179 -27.47 3.95 6.70
N VAL A 180 -28.02 3.10 5.85
CA VAL A 180 -27.94 1.64 6.07
C VAL A 180 -26.56 1.10 5.73
N HIS A 181 -26.19 -0.01 6.36
CA HIS A 181 -24.97 -0.72 5.99
C HIS A 181 -25.11 -1.36 4.61
N VAL A 182 -24.05 -1.27 3.79
CA VAL A 182 -23.98 -1.95 2.50
C VAL A 182 -23.40 -3.34 2.73
N ASP A 183 -24.19 -4.36 2.41
CA ASP A 183 -23.77 -5.75 2.50
C ASP A 183 -22.77 -6.09 1.40
N ILE A 184 -21.65 -6.70 1.78
CA ILE A 184 -20.66 -7.23 0.85
C ILE A 184 -20.92 -8.73 0.72
N PRO A 185 -21.17 -9.25 -0.50
CA PRO A 185 -21.37 -10.68 -0.67
C PRO A 185 -20.11 -11.44 -0.28
N GLN A 186 -20.23 -12.54 0.47
CA GLN A 186 -19.08 -13.38 0.82
C GLN A 186 -18.52 -14.12 -0.40
N ASN A 187 -19.41 -14.66 -1.25
CA ASN A 187 -19.04 -15.41 -2.44
C ASN A 187 -19.14 -14.50 -3.68
N TYR A 188 -18.08 -13.73 -3.97
CA TYR A 188 -18.03 -12.85 -5.14
C TYR A 188 -16.93 -13.26 -6.16
N THR A 189 -15.87 -13.93 -5.71
CA THR A 189 -14.75 -14.35 -6.57
C THR A 189 -15.05 -15.63 -7.36
N ALA A 190 -15.66 -16.64 -6.72
CA ALA A 190 -16.16 -17.85 -7.37
C ALA A 190 -17.43 -18.39 -6.68
N SER A 191 -18.04 -19.41 -7.29
CA SER A 191 -19.13 -20.22 -6.69
C SER A 191 -18.57 -21.45 -5.99
N ASP A 192 -19.39 -22.14 -5.20
CA ASP A 192 -19.01 -23.40 -4.51
C ASP A 192 -18.66 -24.58 -5.44
N ARG A 193 -18.78 -24.41 -6.77
CA ARG A 193 -18.23 -25.34 -7.77
C ARG A 193 -16.71 -25.31 -7.84
N GLU A 194 -16.08 -24.24 -7.35
CA GLU A 194 -14.64 -24.13 -7.17
C GLU A 194 -14.30 -24.59 -5.76
N ASP A 195 -13.55 -25.69 -5.62
CA ASP A 195 -13.21 -26.23 -4.31
C ASP A 195 -12.40 -25.25 -3.47
N GLU A 196 -11.54 -24.45 -4.10
CA GLU A 196 -10.80 -23.40 -3.41
C GLU A 196 -11.72 -22.28 -2.88
N GLN A 197 -12.96 -22.11 -3.37
CA GLN A 197 -13.90 -21.10 -2.85
C GLN A 197 -14.19 -21.29 -1.36
N ARG A 198 -14.13 -22.52 -0.85
CA ARG A 198 -14.37 -22.83 0.57
C ARG A 198 -13.44 -22.06 1.52
N LEU A 199 -12.29 -21.61 1.02
CA LEU A 199 -11.26 -20.90 1.78
C LEU A 199 -11.27 -19.39 1.53
N ALA A 200 -12.25 -18.88 0.78
CA ALA A 200 -12.38 -17.45 0.48
C ALA A 200 -12.50 -16.62 1.76
N TYR A 201 -13.24 -17.08 2.77
CA TYR A 201 -13.36 -16.38 4.06
C TYR A 201 -12.03 -16.14 4.77
N PHE A 202 -10.98 -16.92 4.47
CA PHE A 202 -9.64 -16.70 5.00
C PHE A 202 -8.80 -15.85 4.05
N ARG A 203 -8.81 -16.17 2.75
CA ARG A 203 -7.95 -15.51 1.75
C ARG A 203 -8.38 -14.08 1.42
N GLU A 204 -9.68 -13.83 1.47
CA GLU A 204 -10.32 -12.56 1.08
C GLU A 204 -10.75 -11.74 2.30
N ASP A 205 -10.41 -12.19 3.51
CA ASP A 205 -10.66 -11.43 4.73
C ASP A 205 -9.88 -10.10 4.71
N ILE A 206 -10.58 -9.01 5.02
CA ILE A 206 -10.03 -7.67 5.05
C ILE A 206 -8.95 -7.56 6.14
N GLY A 207 -9.16 -8.21 7.29
CA GLY A 207 -8.23 -8.21 8.41
C GLY A 207 -6.92 -8.93 8.09
N VAL A 208 -6.97 -10.12 7.51
CA VAL A 208 -5.79 -10.92 7.09
C VAL A 208 -4.97 -10.16 6.05
N ASN A 209 -5.62 -9.62 5.01
CA ASN A 209 -4.93 -8.85 3.97
C ASN A 209 -4.36 -7.53 4.51
N SER A 210 -5.09 -6.86 5.42
CA SER A 210 -4.60 -5.67 6.11
C SER A 210 -3.39 -6.01 6.98
N HIS A 211 -3.42 -7.09 7.75
CA HIS A 211 -2.29 -7.54 8.57
C HIS A 211 -1.05 -7.76 7.70
N HIS A 212 -1.18 -8.49 6.59
CA HIS A 212 -0.07 -8.74 5.66
C HIS A 212 0.51 -7.43 5.13
N TRP A 213 -0.33 -6.48 4.72
CA TRP A 213 0.12 -5.16 4.26
C TRP A 213 0.86 -4.37 5.36
N HIS A 214 0.30 -4.28 6.56
CA HIS A 214 0.90 -3.52 7.67
C HIS A 214 2.19 -4.18 8.17
N TRP A 215 2.28 -5.51 8.19
CA TRP A 215 3.52 -6.19 8.55
C TRP A 215 4.65 -5.80 7.59
N HIS A 216 4.38 -5.76 6.29
CA HIS A 216 5.35 -5.31 5.29
C HIS A 216 5.65 -3.80 5.32
N LEU A 217 4.74 -2.98 5.84
CA LEU A 217 4.99 -1.57 6.11
C LEU A 217 5.96 -1.38 7.29
N VAL A 218 5.79 -2.16 8.36
CA VAL A 218 6.65 -2.08 9.56
C VAL A 218 8.03 -2.71 9.30
N TYR A 219 8.08 -3.76 8.48
CA TYR A 219 9.30 -4.49 8.12
C TYR A 219 9.60 -4.42 6.61
N PRO A 220 9.83 -3.21 6.05
CA PRO A 220 10.06 -3.06 4.63
C PRO A 220 11.36 -3.75 4.21
N THR A 221 11.44 -4.18 2.95
CA THR A 221 12.60 -4.88 2.41
C THR A 221 13.76 -3.95 2.03
N THR A 222 13.47 -2.68 1.81
CA THR A 222 14.41 -1.64 1.40
C THR A 222 14.00 -0.29 2.00
N GLY A 223 14.96 0.61 2.16
CA GLY A 223 14.76 1.90 2.80
C GLY A 223 16.03 2.36 3.52
N PRO A 224 15.97 3.51 4.20
CA PRO A 224 17.02 3.93 5.14
C PRO A 224 17.33 2.85 6.18
N THR A 225 18.57 2.81 6.66
CA THR A 225 19.03 1.79 7.62
C THR A 225 18.19 1.80 8.90
N GLU A 226 17.82 2.97 9.42
CA GLU A 226 16.96 3.13 10.60
C GLU A 226 15.53 2.60 10.39
N VAL A 227 15.09 2.49 9.14
CA VAL A 227 13.78 1.93 8.77
C VAL A 227 13.88 0.41 8.56
N VAL A 228 14.93 -0.07 7.91
CA VAL A 228 15.05 -1.50 7.57
C VAL A 228 15.67 -2.32 8.70
N ASN A 229 16.70 -1.82 9.38
CA ASN A 229 17.48 -2.59 10.35
C ASN A 229 16.74 -2.74 11.69
N LYS A 230 15.79 -3.67 11.74
CA LYS A 230 15.02 -4.04 12.94
C LYS A 230 15.47 -5.39 13.47
N ASP A 231 15.35 -5.54 14.78
CA ASP A 231 15.69 -6.76 15.49
C ASP A 231 15.09 -8.00 14.81
N ARG A 232 15.96 -8.96 14.47
CA ARG A 232 15.64 -10.28 13.90
C ARG A 232 14.60 -10.28 12.77
N ARG A 233 14.50 -9.20 11.99
CA ARG A 233 13.44 -9.08 10.96
C ARG A 233 13.45 -10.20 9.90
N GLY A 234 14.61 -10.78 9.62
CA GLY A 234 14.74 -11.90 8.69
C GLY A 234 14.10 -13.18 9.24
N GLU A 235 14.30 -13.47 10.52
CA GLU A 235 13.64 -14.58 11.20
C GLU A 235 12.13 -14.31 11.34
N LEU A 236 11.75 -13.08 11.70
CA LEU A 236 10.34 -12.71 11.81
C LEU A 236 9.61 -12.81 10.46
N PHE A 237 10.29 -12.50 9.34
CA PHE A 237 9.76 -12.73 8.00
C PHE A 237 9.41 -14.21 7.79
N TYR A 238 10.34 -15.11 8.10
CA TYR A 238 10.09 -16.55 8.03
C TYR A 238 8.93 -16.95 8.95
N TYR A 239 8.98 -16.55 10.22
CA TYR A 239 8.01 -16.97 11.23
C TYR A 239 6.59 -16.50 10.92
N MET A 240 6.41 -15.24 10.51
CA MET A 240 5.10 -14.68 10.17
C MET A 240 4.45 -15.45 9.02
N HIS A 241 5.17 -15.65 7.92
CA HIS A 241 4.64 -16.38 6.75
C HIS A 241 4.45 -17.87 7.04
N HIS A 242 5.32 -18.47 7.83
CA HIS A 242 5.16 -19.85 8.30
C HIS A 242 3.87 -20.01 9.11
N GLN A 243 3.56 -19.06 10.01
CA GLN A 243 2.30 -19.08 10.78
C GLN A 243 1.07 -18.87 9.89
N ILE A 244 1.13 -18.00 8.88
CA ILE A 244 0.05 -17.86 7.88
C ILE A 244 -0.20 -19.19 7.17
N LEU A 245 0.85 -19.87 6.69
CA LEU A 245 0.72 -21.16 6.01
C LEU A 245 0.23 -22.28 6.95
N ALA A 246 0.66 -22.28 8.21
CA ALA A 246 0.17 -23.24 9.20
C ALA A 246 -1.34 -23.07 9.42
N ARG A 247 -1.80 -21.84 9.65
CA ARG A 247 -3.23 -21.51 9.79
C ARG A 247 -4.00 -21.86 8.52
N TYR A 248 -3.52 -21.45 7.35
CA TYR A 248 -4.14 -21.76 6.07
C TYR A 248 -4.32 -23.27 5.88
N ASN A 249 -3.32 -24.09 6.23
CA ASN A 249 -3.45 -25.55 6.14
C ASN A 249 -4.47 -26.13 7.13
N VAL A 250 -4.57 -25.59 8.35
CA VAL A 250 -5.64 -25.98 9.28
C VAL A 250 -7.01 -25.68 8.69
N GLU A 251 -7.22 -24.47 8.16
CA GLU A 251 -8.48 -24.12 7.49
C GLU A 251 -8.78 -25.04 6.30
N ARG A 252 -7.75 -25.43 5.52
CA ARG A 252 -7.92 -26.39 4.42
C ARG A 252 -8.44 -27.73 4.91
N PHE A 253 -7.84 -28.27 5.97
CA PHE A 253 -8.30 -29.55 6.54
C PHE A 253 -9.73 -29.45 7.09
N CYS A 254 -10.10 -28.34 7.73
CA CYS A 254 -11.47 -28.08 8.19
C CYS A 254 -12.50 -28.03 7.05
N ASN A 255 -12.06 -27.67 5.83
CA ASN A 255 -12.90 -27.54 4.64
C ASN A 255 -12.76 -28.73 3.66
N ASN A 256 -12.27 -29.86 4.14
CA ASN A 256 -12.06 -31.09 3.37
C ASN A 256 -11.15 -30.88 2.13
N LEU A 257 -10.13 -30.04 2.28
CA LEU A 257 -9.07 -29.84 1.29
C LEU A 257 -7.75 -30.45 1.81
N LYS A 258 -6.91 -30.87 0.86
CA LYS A 258 -5.55 -31.36 1.16
C LYS A 258 -4.64 -30.20 1.57
N LYS A 259 -3.50 -30.51 2.20
CA LYS A 259 -2.42 -29.56 2.44
C LYS A 259 -2.07 -28.82 1.15
N VAL A 260 -1.81 -27.51 1.24
CA VAL A 260 -1.38 -26.71 0.09
C VAL A 260 -0.13 -27.31 -0.54
N GLN A 261 -0.13 -27.42 -1.87
CA GLN A 261 1.01 -27.95 -2.61
C GLN A 261 2.04 -26.82 -2.84
N PRO A 262 3.33 -27.07 -2.61
CA PRO A 262 4.36 -26.07 -2.89
C PRO A 262 4.50 -25.88 -4.41
N LEU A 263 4.54 -24.62 -4.85
CA LEU A 263 4.90 -24.27 -6.22
C LEU A 263 6.44 -24.32 -6.38
N ASN A 264 6.99 -25.52 -6.49
CA ASN A 264 8.44 -25.76 -6.56
C ASN A 264 8.97 -25.94 -7.99
N ASN A 265 8.09 -26.21 -8.95
CA ASN A 265 8.41 -26.27 -10.38
C ASN A 265 7.69 -25.13 -11.11
N LEU A 266 8.44 -24.12 -11.51
CA LEU A 266 7.91 -22.90 -12.15
C LEU A 266 7.60 -23.10 -13.64
N ARG A 267 7.92 -24.26 -14.22
CA ARG A 267 7.78 -24.56 -15.65
C ARG A 267 6.51 -25.35 -15.99
N VAL A 268 5.79 -25.80 -14.97
CA VAL A 268 4.50 -26.48 -15.15
C VAL A 268 3.34 -25.50 -15.15
N GLU A 269 2.18 -25.98 -15.57
CA GLU A 269 0.92 -25.25 -15.47
C GLU A 269 0.56 -25.06 -14.00
N VAL A 270 0.05 -23.89 -13.65
CA VAL A 270 -0.53 -23.62 -12.33
C VAL A 270 -2.01 -23.98 -12.41
N PRO A 271 -2.46 -25.08 -11.77
CA PRO A 271 -3.84 -25.55 -11.93
C PRO A 271 -4.87 -24.54 -11.42
N GLU A 272 -4.58 -23.86 -10.31
CA GLU A 272 -5.51 -22.97 -9.67
C GLU A 272 -5.67 -21.67 -10.46
N GLY A 273 -6.87 -21.44 -11.02
CA GLY A 273 -7.28 -20.14 -11.53
C GLY A 273 -7.74 -19.20 -10.40
N TYR A 274 -7.73 -17.89 -10.62
CA TYR A 274 -8.30 -16.93 -9.67
C TYR A 274 -8.73 -15.64 -10.37
N PHE A 275 -9.97 -15.22 -10.11
CA PHE A 275 -10.59 -14.02 -10.66
C PHE A 275 -10.90 -13.06 -9.51
N PRO A 276 -10.04 -12.05 -9.23
CA PRO A 276 -10.13 -11.25 -8.00
C PRO A 276 -11.39 -10.38 -7.88
N LYS A 277 -12.00 -10.02 -9.02
CA LYS A 277 -13.17 -9.11 -9.16
C LYS A 277 -13.00 -7.70 -8.58
N ILE A 278 -11.89 -7.38 -7.93
CA ILE A 278 -11.57 -6.05 -7.40
C ILE A 278 -11.00 -5.12 -8.47
N LEU A 279 -11.13 -3.82 -8.22
CA LEU A 279 -10.59 -2.75 -9.06
C LEU A 279 -9.53 -1.98 -8.30
N SER A 280 -8.49 -1.56 -9.00
CA SER A 280 -7.51 -0.66 -8.42
C SER A 280 -8.14 0.66 -8.03
N SER A 281 -7.96 1.03 -6.76
CA SER A 281 -8.43 2.31 -6.22
C SER A 281 -7.84 3.51 -6.97
N THR A 282 -6.66 3.38 -7.60
CA THR A 282 -5.99 4.50 -8.27
C THR A 282 -6.60 4.85 -9.63
N ASN A 283 -7.03 3.85 -10.40
CA ASN A 283 -7.36 4.05 -11.81
C ASN A 283 -8.54 3.21 -12.33
N ASN A 284 -9.24 2.50 -11.45
CA ASN A 284 -10.36 1.61 -11.78
C ASN A 284 -10.01 0.53 -12.83
N ARG A 285 -8.73 0.21 -13.03
CA ARG A 285 -8.34 -0.98 -13.80
C ARG A 285 -8.51 -2.21 -12.94
N THR A 286 -8.98 -3.30 -13.55
CA THR A 286 -9.06 -4.60 -12.90
C THR A 286 -7.69 -5.10 -12.49
N TYR A 287 -7.61 -5.77 -11.34
CA TYR A 287 -6.53 -6.72 -11.10
C TYR A 287 -6.74 -7.90 -12.06
N PRO A 288 -5.83 -8.15 -13.02
CA PRO A 288 -6.04 -9.20 -14.02
C PRO A 288 -6.20 -10.57 -13.36
N ALA A 289 -7.14 -11.37 -13.87
CA ALA A 289 -7.30 -12.74 -13.45
C ALA A 289 -6.16 -13.63 -13.97
N ARG A 290 -5.96 -14.76 -13.30
CA ARG A 290 -5.14 -15.87 -13.81
C ARG A 290 -6.10 -17.00 -14.16
N GLU A 291 -6.05 -17.46 -15.39
CA GLU A 291 -6.85 -18.61 -15.82
C GLU A 291 -6.26 -19.92 -15.29
N THR A 292 -7.11 -20.94 -15.15
CA THR A 292 -6.72 -22.31 -14.79
C THR A 292 -5.66 -22.82 -15.77
N ASN A 293 -4.66 -23.54 -15.26
CA ASN A 293 -3.58 -24.16 -16.04
C ASN A 293 -2.67 -23.15 -16.79
N GLN A 294 -2.61 -21.90 -16.34
CA GLN A 294 -1.70 -20.94 -16.95
C GLN A 294 -0.24 -21.25 -16.55
N LYS A 295 0.68 -21.26 -17.54
CA LYS A 295 2.13 -21.36 -17.29
C LYS A 295 2.73 -20.00 -16.95
N LEU A 296 3.67 -20.01 -16.00
CA LEU A 296 4.54 -18.86 -15.78
C LEU A 296 5.42 -18.62 -17.02
N ARG A 297 5.78 -17.36 -17.24
CA ARG A 297 6.63 -16.92 -18.34
C ARG A 297 7.64 -15.93 -17.82
N ASP A 298 8.76 -15.82 -18.53
CA ASP A 298 9.72 -14.75 -18.30
C ASP A 298 9.02 -13.40 -18.42
N VAL A 299 9.32 -12.52 -17.48
CA VAL A 299 8.77 -11.17 -17.46
C VAL A 299 9.82 -10.27 -18.09
N ASP A 300 9.49 -9.68 -19.23
CA ASP A 300 10.28 -8.61 -19.86
C ASP A 300 9.37 -7.41 -20.11
N ARG A 301 9.47 -6.42 -19.21
CA ARG A 301 8.71 -5.18 -19.26
C ARG A 301 9.66 -4.01 -19.14
N HIS A 302 9.27 -2.86 -19.67
CA HIS A 302 10.03 -1.61 -19.57
C HIS A 302 10.39 -1.18 -18.12
N ASP A 303 9.65 -1.69 -17.12
CA ASP A 303 9.78 -1.40 -15.70
C ASP A 303 10.36 -2.57 -14.89
N GLY A 304 10.74 -3.69 -15.51
CA GLY A 304 11.38 -4.81 -14.81
C GLY A 304 11.53 -6.06 -15.69
N ARG A 305 12.63 -6.79 -15.47
CA ARG A 305 12.93 -8.06 -16.12
C ARG A 305 13.31 -9.13 -15.10
N VAL A 306 12.75 -10.33 -15.25
CA VAL A 306 13.13 -11.52 -14.49
C VAL A 306 12.80 -12.77 -15.32
N GLU A 307 13.77 -13.68 -15.42
CA GLU A 307 13.58 -14.97 -16.09
C GLU A 307 13.32 -16.07 -15.06
N ILE A 308 12.59 -17.12 -15.45
CA ILE A 308 12.37 -18.29 -14.61
C ILE A 308 13.71 -18.95 -14.22
N SER A 309 14.67 -18.95 -15.16
CA SER A 309 16.04 -19.42 -14.95
C SER A 309 16.78 -18.67 -13.84
N ASP A 310 16.53 -17.37 -13.67
CA ASP A 310 17.11 -16.58 -12.59
C ASP A 310 16.63 -17.06 -11.23
N VAL A 311 15.31 -17.29 -11.10
CA VAL A 311 14.69 -17.75 -9.85
C VAL A 311 15.16 -19.16 -9.49
N GLU A 312 15.27 -20.06 -10.49
CA GLU A 312 15.83 -21.41 -10.30
C GLU A 312 17.28 -21.34 -9.81
N ARG A 313 18.11 -20.48 -10.43
CA ARG A 313 19.51 -20.28 -10.02
C ARG A 313 19.62 -19.69 -8.61
N TRP A 314 18.76 -18.74 -8.23
CA TRP A 314 18.73 -18.18 -6.88
C TRP A 314 18.34 -19.23 -5.84
N ARG A 315 17.31 -20.05 -6.14
CA ARG A 315 16.92 -21.18 -5.29
C ARG A 315 18.10 -22.12 -5.07
N ASP A 316 18.78 -22.55 -6.13
CA ASP A 316 19.85 -23.54 -6.05
C ASP A 316 21.04 -23.02 -5.23
N ARG A 317 21.37 -21.73 -5.35
CA ARG A 317 22.40 -21.09 -4.51
C ARG A 317 22.02 -21.04 -3.04
N VAL A 318 20.76 -20.72 -2.74
CA VAL A 318 20.27 -20.70 -1.34
C VAL A 318 20.28 -22.10 -0.74
N LEU A 319 19.87 -23.13 -1.48
CA LEU A 319 19.93 -24.52 -1.03
C LEU A 319 21.37 -24.97 -0.78
N ALA A 320 22.29 -24.63 -1.69
CA ALA A 320 23.71 -24.94 -1.51
C ALA A 320 24.29 -24.28 -0.25
N ALA A 321 23.92 -23.04 0.05
CA ALA A 321 24.34 -22.36 1.27
C ALA A 321 23.78 -23.02 2.55
N ILE A 322 22.52 -23.48 2.51
CA ILE A 322 21.91 -24.24 3.61
C ILE A 322 22.66 -25.54 3.85
N ASP A 323 22.96 -26.30 2.79
CA ASP A 323 23.68 -27.58 2.88
C ASP A 323 25.13 -27.40 3.37
N GLN A 324 25.76 -26.26 3.03
CA GLN A 324 27.11 -25.92 3.46
C GLN A 324 27.19 -25.36 4.89
N GLY A 325 26.09 -24.79 5.40
CA GLY A 325 26.03 -24.18 6.74
C GLY A 325 26.61 -22.76 6.83
N TYR A 326 26.91 -22.11 5.70
CA TYR A 326 27.40 -20.73 5.66
C TYR A 326 26.92 -19.99 4.40
N VAL A 327 26.96 -18.66 4.43
CA VAL A 327 26.78 -17.81 3.24
C VAL A 327 28.06 -17.08 2.90
N GLU A 328 28.24 -16.69 1.63
CA GLU A 328 29.36 -15.86 1.19
C GLU A 328 28.87 -14.44 0.89
N ASP A 329 29.58 -13.44 1.39
CA ASP A 329 29.31 -12.05 1.06
C ASP A 329 29.97 -11.63 -0.27
N VAL A 330 29.79 -10.37 -0.67
CA VAL A 330 30.35 -9.82 -1.92
C VAL A 330 31.88 -9.77 -1.96
N SER A 331 32.54 -9.93 -0.81
CA SER A 331 33.99 -10.02 -0.67
C SER A 331 34.52 -11.46 -0.63
N TRP A 332 33.62 -12.44 -0.82
CA TRP A 332 33.91 -13.88 -0.68
C TRP A 332 34.25 -14.29 0.76
N ALA A 333 33.89 -13.47 1.74
CA ALA A 333 34.02 -13.84 3.14
C ALA A 333 32.87 -14.78 3.54
N ARG A 334 33.20 -15.84 4.28
CA ARG A 334 32.20 -16.75 4.84
C ARG A 334 31.58 -16.15 6.08
N LEU A 335 30.26 -16.19 6.14
CA LEU A 335 29.46 -15.80 7.29
C LEU A 335 28.72 -17.04 7.79
N GLU A 336 29.06 -17.45 9.00
CA GLU A 336 28.45 -18.55 9.73
C GLU A 336 27.45 -17.98 10.76
N SER A 337 26.43 -18.78 11.11
CA SER A 337 25.36 -18.39 12.04
C SER A 337 25.80 -18.36 13.50
#